data_AF-A0A2P4PEK5-F1
#
_entry.id   AF-A0A2P4PEK5-F1
#
_cell.length_a   1.000
_cell.length_b   1.000
_cell.length_c   1.000
_cell.angle_alpha   90.00
_cell.angle_beta   90.00
_cell.angle_gamma   90.00
#
_symmetry.space_group_name_H-M   'P 1'
#
loop_
_entity.id
_entity.type
_entity.pdbx_description
1 polymer ?
#
loop_
_entity_poly.entity_id
_entity_poly.type
_entity_poly.pdbx_seq_one_letter_code
_entity_poly.pdbx_strand_id
1 'polypeptide(L)'
;IKNPMDFFTINSKLNDNQYTSAKDFEKDICLIFCNCYTYNNIGSEIYKLGEALELAFNKIWAEKIIFLVKQKEKSKRVQDNDTNSSLYIIYFNTFFAFILFILLTCKKTNLNFRRKQR
;
A
#
# COMPACT_ATOMS: atom_id res chain seq x y z
N ILE A 1 11.94 -15.73 4.64
CA ILE A 1 11.20 -14.55 5.15
C ILE A 1 10.85 -14.80 6.61
N LYS A 2 11.27 -13.92 7.52
CA LYS A 2 11.02 -14.09 8.96
C LYS A 2 9.64 -13.56 9.39
N ASN A 3 9.18 -12.48 8.73
CA ASN A 3 7.89 -11.86 8.99
C ASN A 3 7.13 -11.73 7.66
N PRO A 4 6.24 -12.69 7.31
CA PRO A 4 5.43 -12.58 6.11
C PRO A 4 4.46 -11.40 6.23
N MET A 5 4.24 -10.69 5.12
CA MET A 5 3.24 -9.64 5.02
C MET A 5 2.77 -9.55 3.58
N ASP A 6 1.49 -9.27 3.41
CA ASP A 6 0.84 -9.09 2.12
C ASP A 6 -0.37 -8.15 2.30
N PHE A 7 -0.88 -7.64 1.20
CA PHE A 7 -1.94 -6.65 1.27
C PHE A 7 -3.30 -7.18 1.76
N PHE A 8 -3.57 -8.49 1.61
CA PHE A 8 -4.78 -9.08 2.18
C PHE A 8 -4.71 -9.07 3.70
N THR A 9 -3.55 -9.43 4.25
CA THR A 9 -3.27 -9.34 5.68
C THR A 9 -3.38 -7.91 6.18
N ILE A 10 -2.81 -6.93 5.48
CA ILE A 10 -2.95 -5.51 5.83
C ILE A 10 -4.43 -5.07 5.80
N ASN A 11 -5.19 -5.50 4.80
CA ASN A 11 -6.61 -5.18 4.71
C ASN A 11 -7.41 -5.77 5.88
N SER A 12 -7.13 -7.01 6.29
CA SER A 12 -7.73 -7.60 7.48
C SER A 12 -7.38 -6.79 8.73
N LYS A 13 -6.10 -6.48 8.92
CA LYS A 13 -5.64 -5.67 10.06
C LYS A 13 -6.30 -4.29 10.11
N LEU A 14 -6.55 -3.66 8.96
CA LEU A 14 -7.32 -2.42 8.86
C LEU A 14 -8.77 -2.60 9.30
N ASN A 15 -9.47 -3.60 8.76
CA ASN A 15 -10.89 -3.86 9.07
C ASN A 15 -11.09 -4.22 10.55
N ASP A 16 -10.11 -4.91 11.12
CA ASP A 16 -10.10 -5.33 12.52
C ASP A 16 -9.56 -4.21 13.47
N ASN A 17 -9.34 -2.98 12.96
CA ASN A 17 -8.80 -1.84 13.70
C ASN A 17 -7.47 -2.13 14.44
N GLN A 18 -6.62 -2.99 13.89
CA GLN A 18 -5.35 -3.39 14.52
C GLN A 18 -4.21 -2.38 14.33
N TYR A 19 -4.43 -1.32 13.55
CA TYR A 19 -3.46 -0.23 13.39
C TYR A 19 -3.80 0.94 14.31
N THR A 20 -2.95 1.14 15.31
CA THR A 20 -3.10 2.28 16.25
C THR A 20 -2.65 3.62 15.64
N SER A 21 -1.85 3.56 14.58
CA SER A 21 -1.32 4.74 13.91
C SER A 21 -1.11 4.49 12.41
N ALA A 22 -1.12 5.57 11.62
CA ALA A 22 -0.75 5.53 10.22
C ALA A 22 0.68 5.00 10.01
N LYS A 23 1.57 5.19 11.00
CA LYS A 23 2.95 4.71 10.92
C LYS A 23 3.04 3.18 11.02
N ASP A 24 2.15 2.54 11.78
CA ASP A 24 2.13 1.08 11.88
C ASP A 24 1.63 0.43 10.59
N PHE A 25 0.66 1.06 9.93
CA PHE A 25 0.24 0.68 8.59
C PHE A 25 1.39 0.83 7.57
N GLU A 26 2.09 1.97 7.58
CA GLU A 26 3.25 2.21 6.69
C GLU A 26 4.33 1.14 6.87
N LYS A 27 4.64 0.75 8.12
CA LYS A 27 5.63 -0.30 8.41
C LYS A 27 5.31 -1.62 7.73
N ASP A 28 4.04 -2.05 7.76
CA ASP A 28 3.64 -3.31 7.11
C ASP A 28 3.72 -3.22 5.58
N ILE A 29 3.39 -2.07 5.00
CA ILE A 29 3.58 -1.83 3.56
C ILE A 29 5.07 -1.89 3.19
N CYS A 30 5.94 -1.22 3.96
CA CYS A 30 7.39 -1.31 3.77
C CYS A 30 7.90 -2.74 3.90
N LEU A 31 7.34 -3.53 4.82
CA LEU A 31 7.70 -4.94 4.98
C LEU A 31 7.37 -5.77 3.74
N ILE A 32 6.28 -5.46 3.02
CA ILE A 32 5.98 -6.08 1.72
C ILE A 32 7.11 -5.80 0.72
N PHE A 33 7.59 -4.56 0.62
CA PHE A 33 8.69 -4.20 -0.28
C PHE A 33 10.01 -4.85 0.14
N CYS A 34 10.37 -4.80 1.42
CA CYS A 34 11.56 -5.48 1.93
C CYS A 34 11.54 -6.98 1.65
N ASN A 35 10.40 -7.64 1.86
CA ASN A 35 10.23 -9.06 1.55
C ASN A 35 10.33 -9.32 0.04
N CYS A 36 9.77 -8.43 -0.79
CA CYS A 36 9.88 -8.49 -2.24
C CYS A 36 11.36 -8.45 -2.69
N TYR A 37 12.15 -7.50 -2.19
CA TYR A 37 13.56 -7.37 -2.57
C TYR A 37 14.45 -8.44 -1.97
N THR A 38 14.07 -9.01 -0.83
CA THR A 38 14.79 -10.14 -0.22
C THR A 38 14.60 -11.43 -1.02
N TYR A 39 13.43 -11.65 -1.61
CA TYR A 39 13.11 -12.89 -2.32
C TYR A 39 13.47 -12.84 -3.81
N ASN A 40 13.38 -11.67 -4.43
CA ASN A 40 13.53 -11.52 -5.88
C ASN A 40 14.91 -10.98 -6.24
N ASN A 41 15.52 -11.55 -7.28
CA ASN A 41 16.80 -11.08 -7.79
C ASN A 41 16.69 -9.63 -8.28
N ILE A 42 17.71 -8.84 -7.99
CA ILE A 42 17.86 -7.47 -8.49
C ILE A 42 17.72 -7.48 -10.02
N GLY A 43 16.92 -6.57 -10.55
CA GLY A 43 16.69 -6.42 -11.99
C GLY A 43 15.66 -7.38 -12.60
N SER A 44 15.16 -8.37 -11.84
CA SER A 44 14.02 -9.18 -12.26
C SER A 44 12.76 -8.32 -12.44
N GLU A 45 11.82 -8.79 -13.26
CA GLU A 45 10.56 -8.08 -13.52
C GLU A 45 9.79 -7.81 -12.21
N ILE A 46 9.77 -8.77 -11.30
CA ILE A 46 9.09 -8.64 -10.00
C ILE A 46 9.79 -7.60 -9.11
N TYR A 47 11.13 -7.58 -9.10
CA TYR A 47 11.89 -6.58 -8.36
C TYR A 47 11.56 -5.16 -8.86
N LYS A 48 11.58 -4.95 -10.18
CA LYS A 48 11.25 -3.66 -10.80
C LYS A 48 9.81 -3.23 -10.56
N LEU A 49 8.86 -4.16 -10.57
CA LEU A 49 7.47 -3.89 -10.19
C LEU A 49 7.36 -3.47 -8.72
N GLY A 50 8.14 -4.09 -7.83
CA GLY A 50 8.26 -3.69 -6.44
C GLY A 50 8.75 -2.25 -6.32
N GLU A 51 9.84 -1.87 -7.00
CA GLU A 51 10.36 -0.49 -7.03
C GLU A 51 9.33 0.51 -7.54
N ALA A 52 8.63 0.21 -8.64
CA ALA A 52 7.61 1.09 -9.19
C ALA A 52 6.43 1.29 -8.20
N LEU A 53 6.03 0.23 -7.50
CA LEU A 53 4.96 0.28 -6.52
C LEU A 53 5.37 1.05 -5.26
N GLU A 54 6.59 0.85 -4.77
CA GLU A 54 7.14 1.59 -3.63
C GLU A 54 7.23 3.09 -3.93
N LEU A 55 7.72 3.46 -5.13
CA LEU A 55 7.77 4.85 -5.56
C LEU A 55 6.37 5.50 -5.61
N ALA A 56 5.38 4.80 -6.18
CA ALA A 56 4.01 5.28 -6.23
C ALA A 56 3.41 5.46 -4.82
N PHE A 57 3.63 4.49 -3.93
CA PHE A 57 3.20 4.56 -2.55
C PHE A 57 3.81 5.76 -1.83
N ASN A 58 5.14 5.92 -1.90
CA ASN A 58 5.86 7.00 -1.22
C ASN A 58 5.41 8.39 -1.69
N LYS A 59 5.18 8.56 -3.00
CA LYS A 59 4.65 9.81 -3.54
C LYS A 59 3.29 10.16 -2.93
N ILE A 60 2.36 9.21 -2.95
CA ILE A 60 1.01 9.41 -2.40
C ILE A 60 1.09 9.65 -0.89
N TRP A 61 1.90 8.88 -0.17
CA TRP A 61 2.06 9.00 1.28
C TRP A 61 2.58 10.38 1.69
N ALA A 62 3.58 10.90 0.98
CA ALA A 62 4.16 12.23 1.22
C ALA A 62 3.16 13.36 0.92
N GLU A 63 2.47 13.32 -0.23
CA GLU A 63 1.42 14.29 -0.59
C GLU A 63 0.31 14.33 0.47
N LYS A 64 -0.02 13.17 1.02
CA LYS A 64 -1.07 12.99 2.02
C LYS A 64 -0.70 13.58 3.38
N ILE A 65 0.56 13.42 3.82
CA ILE A 65 1.07 14.09 5.02
C ILE A 65 1.03 15.62 4.85
N ILE A 66 1.42 16.14 3.68
CA ILE A 66 1.37 17.59 3.39
C ILE A 66 -0.07 18.12 3.48
N PHE A 67 -1.05 17.37 2.96
CA PHE A 67 -2.46 17.75 3.07
C PHE A 67 -2.95 17.80 4.51
N LEU A 68 -2.61 16.80 5.33
CA LEU A 68 -2.98 16.76 6.75
C LEU A 68 -2.35 17.91 7.54
N VAL A 69 -1.10 18.28 7.24
CA VAL A 69 -0.42 19.43 7.87
C VAL A 69 -1.14 20.74 7.53
N LYS A 70 -1.47 20.98 6.25
CA LYS A 70 -2.21 22.17 5.80
C LYS A 70 -3.60 22.29 6.42
N GLN A 71 -4.29 21.15 6.59
CA GLN A 71 -5.59 21.09 7.28
C GLN A 71 -5.46 21.47 8.76
N LYS A 72 -4.42 20.96 9.44
CA LYS A 72 -4.15 21.28 10.86
C LYS A 72 -3.82 22.76 11.07
N GLU A 73 -3.14 23.38 10.10
CA GLU A 73 -2.85 24.82 10.12
C GLU A 73 -4.11 25.68 9.93
N LYS A 74 -5.05 25.24 9.08
CA LYS A 74 -6.37 25.88 8.94
C LYS A 74 -7.30 25.67 10.14
N SER A 75 -7.23 24.50 10.79
CA SER A 75 -8.12 24.10 11.90
C SER A 75 -7.68 24.59 13.29
N LYS A 76 -6.64 25.42 13.42
CA LYS A 76 -6.33 26.12 14.69
C LYS A 76 -7.41 27.14 15.13
N ARG A 77 -8.55 27.22 14.44
CA ARG A 77 -9.82 27.72 14.99
C ARG A 77 -10.79 26.54 15.14
N VAL A 78 -10.97 26.09 16.38
CA VAL A 78 -11.89 25.05 16.85
C VAL A 78 -11.39 23.61 16.66
N GLN A 79 -11.29 22.93 17.79
CA GLN A 79 -10.84 21.56 17.99
C GLN A 79 -12.05 20.62 17.84
N ASP A 80 -11.95 19.58 17.00
CA ASP A 80 -12.70 18.34 17.26
C ASP A 80 -12.17 17.11 16.51
N ASN A 81 -12.41 15.96 17.15
CA ASN A 81 -11.72 14.68 17.01
C ASN A 81 -12.37 13.70 15.99
N ASP A 82 -11.56 12.72 15.56
CA ASP A 82 -11.91 11.34 15.13
C ASP A 82 -12.61 11.00 13.80
N THR A 83 -13.02 11.93 12.93
CA THR A 83 -13.68 11.57 11.64
C THR A 83 -12.75 11.31 10.45
N ASN A 84 -11.46 11.65 10.54
CA ASN A 84 -10.52 11.53 9.41
C ASN A 84 -10.00 10.09 9.16
N SER A 85 -10.11 9.19 10.13
CA SER A 85 -9.60 7.81 10.01
C SER A 85 -10.48 6.95 9.09
N SER A 86 -11.81 6.98 9.28
CA SER A 86 -12.75 6.19 8.45
C SER A 86 -12.77 6.62 6.99
N LEU A 87 -12.67 7.93 6.69
CA LEU A 87 -12.68 8.40 5.30
C LEU A 87 -11.39 8.00 4.56
N TYR A 88 -10.26 7.93 5.27
CA TYR A 88 -8.99 7.43 4.75
C TYR A 88 -9.03 5.95 4.39
N ILE A 89 -9.69 5.15 5.22
CA ILE A 89 -9.86 3.71 5.04
C ILE A 89 -10.77 3.40 3.84
N ILE A 90 -11.82 4.22 3.63
CA ILE A 90 -12.71 4.10 2.46
C ILE A 90 -11.98 4.51 1.17
N TYR A 91 -11.22 5.61 1.19
CA TYR A 91 -10.41 6.05 0.03
C TYR A 91 -9.30 5.05 -0.33
N PHE A 92 -8.75 4.36 0.66
CA PHE A 92 -7.76 3.32 0.43
C PHE A 92 -8.39 2.06 -0.17
N ASN A 93 -9.58 1.65 0.30
CA ASN A 93 -10.31 0.51 -0.27
C ASN A 93 -10.65 0.68 -1.76
N THR A 94 -11.05 1.88 -2.20
CA THR A 94 -11.33 2.15 -3.62
C THR A 94 -10.06 2.25 -4.47
N PHE A 95 -8.97 2.79 -3.91
CA PHE A 95 -7.66 2.84 -4.57
C PHE A 95 -6.99 1.45 -4.68
N PHE A 96 -7.21 0.60 -3.68
CA PHE A 96 -6.69 -0.76 -3.61
C PHE A 96 -7.35 -1.70 -4.64
N ALA A 97 -8.65 -1.53 -4.89
CA ALA A 97 -9.35 -2.23 -5.97
C ALA A 97 -8.76 -1.92 -7.35
N PHE A 98 -8.24 -0.70 -7.55
CA PHE A 98 -7.61 -0.28 -8.80
C PHE A 98 -6.20 -0.90 -8.99
N ILE A 99 -5.41 -0.98 -7.91
CA ILE A 99 -4.10 -1.65 -7.94
C ILE A 99 -4.25 -3.18 -8.07
N LEU A 100 -5.25 -3.78 -7.41
CA LEU A 100 -5.54 -5.21 -7.57
C LEU A 100 -6.04 -5.54 -8.98
N PHE A 101 -6.79 -4.65 -9.63
CA PHE A 101 -7.19 -4.80 -11.04
C PHE A 101 -5.97 -4.75 -11.99
N ILE A 102 -4.99 -3.88 -11.72
CA ILE A 102 -3.73 -3.81 -12.49
C ILE A 102 -2.85 -5.05 -12.24
N LEU A 103 -2.80 -5.58 -11.00
CA LEU A 103 -2.06 -6.79 -10.69
C LEU A 103 -2.73 -8.07 -11.21
N LEU A 104 -4.07 -8.12 -11.25
CA LEU A 104 -4.83 -9.25 -11.84
C LEU A 104 -4.74 -9.28 -13.37
N THR A 105 -4.68 -8.12 -14.03
CA THR A 105 -4.39 -8.05 -15.47
C THR A 105 -2.95 -8.49 -15.78
N CYS A 106 -1.97 -8.15 -14.93
CA CYS A 106 -0.60 -8.68 -15.04
C CYS A 106 -0.46 -10.19 -14.75
N LYS A 107 -1.29 -10.77 -13.86
CA LYS A 107 -1.28 -12.24 -13.65
C LYS A 107 -1.78 -13.00 -14.88
N LYS A 108 -2.68 -12.41 -15.67
CA LYS A 108 -3.25 -13.02 -16.88
C LYS A 108 -2.20 -13.10 -18.01
N THR A 109 -1.32 -12.11 -18.14
CA THR A 109 -0.19 -12.14 -19.09
C THR A 109 0.91 -13.11 -18.66
N ASN A 110 1.22 -13.21 -17.36
CA ASN A 110 2.23 -14.14 -16.83
C ASN A 110 1.78 -15.62 -16.88
N LEU A 111 0.48 -15.92 -16.68
CA LEU A 111 -0.10 -17.24 -16.92
C LEU A 111 -0.07 -17.65 -18.41
N ASN A 112 -0.25 -16.70 -19.32
CA ASN A 112 -0.12 -16.95 -20.76
C ASN A 112 1.34 -17.19 -21.17
N PHE A 113 2.29 -16.51 -20.53
CA PHE A 113 3.73 -16.78 -20.72
C PHE A 113 4.12 -18.19 -20.25
N ARG A 114 3.65 -18.63 -19.08
CA ARG A 114 3.90 -20.00 -18.58
C ARG A 114 3.24 -21.10 -19.41
N ARG A 115 2.12 -20.81 -20.10
CA ARG A 115 1.47 -21.76 -21.03
C ARG A 115 2.16 -21.85 -22.39
N LYS A 116 2.90 -20.82 -22.81
CA LYS A 116 3.62 -20.79 -24.10
C LYS A 116 5.02 -21.44 -24.03
N GLN A 117 5.45 -21.80 -22.83
CA GLN A 117 6.72 -22.50 -22.54
C GLN A 117 6.52 -23.97 -22.11
N ARG A 118 5.34 -24.55 -22.38
CA ARG A 118 5.06 -25.98 -22.23
C ARG A 118 4.65 -26.57 -23.57
#